data_AF-A0A8H6W9B9-F1
#
_entry.id   AF-A0A8H6W9B9-F1
#
_cell.length_a   1.000
_cell.length_b   1.000
_cell.length_c   1.000
_cell.angle_alpha   90.00
_cell.angle_beta   90.00
_cell.angle_gamma   90.00
#
_symmetry.space_group_name_H-M   'P 1'
#
loop_
_entity.id
_entity.type
_entity.pdbx_description
1 polymer ?
#
loop_
_entity_poly.entity_id
_entity_poly.type
_entity_poly.pdbx_seq_one_letter_code
_entity_poly.pdbx_strand_id
1 'polypeptide(L)'
;MVEIQVTKPPSKLPAPLPPLEDEAASRAFLVAWDPILDYASATLASQMNIPTLASEVREQLRSFDLEQLKVQAFHIKGVSVTGVHLLAVGGGNFVFLVALTDKTDFIARLRIPTAGLSAESVSAELLSEVATMQFVAKHTTIPVPAILGWNDTSQPVGTPYIFMERALGVPLAQVSPLFTTESWRRLTAEVADFEQQLVDHPLEAIGVLTDADGTVGPPLHHYMLLPPNSPRFTSSRDYLMARLRGAQERIPDPVEWQKTRALYSEDSGGNDANFLTRDEFYNYLERLHAHATTMKSIPELFRLAHNDWHSLNVLVRSAEDPTIVAVIDWQGSHVRPFWDHLYQCFMSPLFQRDNYDVAIPEEELSKLWISLRNNMPFPESWFWVDALRLINSDPFELTKTAVEKVLAKYESENQ
;
A
#
# COMPACT_ATOMS: atom_id res chain seq x y z
N MET A 1 6.80 20.21 12.42
CA MET A 1 7.78 19.20 12.02
C MET A 1 7.86 18.18 13.14
N VAL A 2 7.13 17.07 13.00
CA VAL A 2 7.25 15.92 13.92
C VAL A 2 8.36 15.05 13.34
N GLU A 3 9.41 14.81 14.10
CA GLU A 3 10.57 14.01 13.67
C GLU A 3 10.15 12.53 13.73
N ILE A 4 10.11 11.84 12.60
CA ILE A 4 9.75 10.42 12.52
C ILE A 4 10.94 9.62 13.08
N GLN A 5 10.79 9.02 14.26
CA GLN A 5 11.85 8.27 14.92
C GLN A 5 11.79 6.77 14.56
N VAL A 6 12.30 6.41 13.38
CA VAL A 6 12.56 5.01 13.05
C VAL A 6 13.92 4.61 13.60
N THR A 7 14.02 3.47 14.30
CA THR A 7 15.30 2.97 14.82
C THR A 7 16.30 2.75 13.69
N LYS A 8 17.39 3.53 13.64
CA LYS A 8 18.41 3.43 12.58
C LYS A 8 19.13 2.08 12.59
N PRO A 9 19.51 1.52 11.42
CA PRO A 9 20.45 0.40 11.34
C PRO A 9 21.84 0.81 11.90
N PRO A 10 22.68 -0.17 12.30
CA PRO A 10 23.96 0.07 12.98
C PRO A 10 24.93 0.98 12.19
N SER A 11 25.64 1.84 12.91
CA SER A 11 26.15 3.13 12.42
C SER A 11 27.62 3.18 11.91
N LYS A 12 28.23 2.08 11.46
CA LYS A 12 29.64 2.12 11.02
C LYS A 12 29.86 1.44 9.68
N LEU A 13 30.09 2.28 8.66
CA LEU A 13 30.62 1.89 7.35
C LEU A 13 32.10 1.50 7.48
N PRO A 14 32.51 0.28 7.08
CA PRO A 14 33.92 -0.05 6.84
C PRO A 14 34.44 0.62 5.56
N ALA A 15 35.76 0.77 5.46
CA ALA A 15 36.43 1.45 4.35
C ALA A 15 36.09 0.81 2.97
N PRO A 16 36.05 1.61 1.89
CA PRO A 16 35.72 1.11 0.56
C PRO A 16 36.76 0.10 0.07
N LEU A 17 36.29 -1.02 -0.48
CA LEU A 17 37.13 -2.03 -1.14
C LEU A 17 37.46 -1.60 -2.58
N PRO A 18 38.61 -2.02 -3.13
CA PRO A 18 39.01 -1.67 -4.49
C PRO A 18 38.02 -2.24 -5.54
N PRO A 19 37.91 -1.60 -6.72
CA PRO A 19 36.97 -2.00 -7.76
C PRO A 19 37.27 -3.40 -8.29
N LEU A 20 36.22 -4.20 -8.48
CA LEU A 20 36.30 -5.52 -9.09
C LEU A 20 36.44 -5.36 -10.61
N GLU A 21 37.61 -5.72 -11.14
CA GLU A 21 37.84 -5.91 -12.57
C GLU A 21 37.22 -7.23 -13.03
N ASP A 22 36.02 -7.20 -13.62
CA ASP A 22 35.67 -8.17 -14.69
C ASP A 22 34.50 -7.67 -15.56
N GLU A 23 34.81 -7.34 -16.82
CA GLU A 23 33.91 -6.86 -17.86
C GLU A 23 32.94 -7.95 -18.37
N ALA A 24 33.08 -9.21 -17.92
CA ALA A 24 32.23 -10.33 -18.30
C ALA A 24 30.90 -10.43 -17.52
N ALA A 25 30.80 -9.83 -16.32
CA ALA A 25 29.56 -9.84 -15.52
C ALA A 25 28.47 -8.89 -16.07
N SER A 26 28.85 -7.94 -16.91
CA SER A 26 27.95 -6.93 -17.50
C SER A 26 27.08 -7.47 -18.66
N ARG A 27 27.16 -8.75 -19.02
CA ARG A 27 26.50 -9.31 -20.24
C ARG A 27 25.59 -10.52 -20.06
N ALA A 28 25.34 -10.99 -18.84
CA ALA A 28 24.31 -12.01 -18.59
C ALA A 28 22.99 -11.34 -18.17
N PHE A 29 22.32 -10.69 -19.11
CA PHE A 29 20.92 -10.28 -18.94
C PHE A 29 20.03 -11.52 -19.21
N LEU A 30 19.07 -11.76 -18.31
CA LEU A 30 18.20 -12.94 -18.15
C LEU A 30 18.68 -13.89 -17.05
N VAL A 31 18.11 -13.68 -15.85
CA VAL A 31 18.18 -14.61 -14.73
C VAL A 31 17.54 -15.92 -15.16
N ALA A 32 18.17 -17.04 -14.79
CA ALA A 32 17.66 -18.39 -15.03
C ALA A 32 16.25 -18.56 -14.44
N TRP A 33 15.43 -19.39 -15.11
CA TRP A 33 14.01 -19.67 -14.89
C TRP A 33 13.53 -19.46 -13.44
N ASP A 34 12.78 -18.38 -13.24
CA ASP A 34 12.13 -18.03 -11.99
C ASP A 34 10.74 -17.46 -12.33
N PRO A 35 9.65 -18.19 -12.05
CA PRO A 35 8.29 -17.77 -12.45
C PRO A 35 7.89 -16.38 -11.94
N ILE A 36 8.46 -15.95 -10.82
CA ILE A 36 8.22 -14.63 -10.21
C ILE A 36 8.90 -13.55 -11.06
N LEU A 37 10.12 -13.84 -11.53
CA LEU A 37 10.88 -12.95 -12.40
C LEU A 37 10.33 -12.91 -13.83
N ASP A 38 9.74 -14.00 -14.33
CA ASP A 38 9.15 -14.05 -15.68
C ASP A 38 8.00 -13.05 -15.84
N TYR A 39 7.09 -12.95 -14.86
CA TYR A 39 6.02 -11.95 -14.92
C TYR A 39 6.52 -10.53 -14.72
N ALA A 40 7.38 -10.30 -13.71
CA ALA A 40 7.96 -8.99 -13.50
C ALA A 40 8.69 -8.51 -14.77
N SER A 41 9.43 -9.42 -15.42
CA SER A 41 10.10 -9.20 -16.70
C SER A 41 9.12 -8.99 -17.86
N ALA A 42 8.00 -9.71 -17.92
CA ALA A 42 6.98 -9.55 -18.96
C ALA A 42 6.23 -8.21 -18.84
N THR A 43 5.83 -7.83 -17.61
CA THR A 43 5.21 -6.55 -17.31
C THR A 43 6.18 -5.41 -17.63
N LEU A 44 7.42 -5.51 -17.18
CA LEU A 44 8.47 -4.55 -17.52
C LEU A 44 8.68 -4.49 -19.04
N ALA A 45 8.77 -5.62 -19.74
CA ALA A 45 8.91 -5.65 -21.20
C ALA A 45 7.72 -4.98 -21.90
N SER A 46 6.50 -5.17 -21.40
CA SER A 46 5.29 -4.53 -21.93
C SER A 46 5.33 -3.02 -21.74
N GLN A 47 5.74 -2.52 -20.57
CA GLN A 47 5.93 -1.09 -20.30
C GLN A 47 7.02 -0.52 -21.21
N MET A 48 8.12 -1.25 -21.39
CA MET A 48 9.24 -0.85 -22.23
C MET A 48 8.93 -0.88 -23.74
N ASN A 49 7.81 -1.48 -24.16
CA ASN A 49 7.32 -1.39 -25.54
C ASN A 49 6.59 -0.07 -25.82
N ILE A 50 6.21 0.69 -24.79
CA ILE A 50 5.63 2.03 -24.92
C ILE A 50 6.80 3.03 -25.02
N PRO A 51 7.07 3.65 -26.17
CA PRO A 51 8.33 4.39 -26.38
C PRO A 51 8.56 5.57 -25.44
N THR A 52 7.49 6.29 -25.09
CA THR A 52 7.54 7.43 -24.16
C THR A 52 7.89 6.97 -22.74
N LEU A 53 7.14 6.00 -22.22
CA LEU A 53 7.39 5.41 -20.90
C LEU A 53 8.79 4.79 -20.82
N ALA A 54 9.21 4.07 -21.86
CA ALA A 54 10.55 3.50 -21.93
C ALA A 54 11.66 4.58 -21.92
N SER A 55 11.40 5.76 -22.48
CA SER A 55 12.34 6.89 -22.43
C SER A 55 12.43 7.48 -21.03
N GLU A 56 11.28 7.74 -20.40
CA GLU A 56 11.19 8.29 -19.04
C GLU A 56 11.85 7.35 -18.01
N VAL A 57 11.54 6.05 -18.08
CA VAL A 57 12.15 5.02 -17.23
C VAL A 57 13.66 5.00 -17.40
N ARG A 58 14.18 5.07 -18.64
CA ARG A 58 15.63 5.10 -18.90
C ARG A 58 16.30 6.37 -18.42
N GLU A 59 15.65 7.52 -18.56
CA GLU A 59 16.16 8.79 -18.08
C GLU A 59 16.26 8.79 -16.56
N GLN A 60 15.19 8.36 -15.88
CA GLN A 60 15.16 8.23 -14.43
C GLN A 60 16.19 7.22 -13.93
N LEU A 61 16.32 6.07 -14.60
CA LEU A 61 17.32 5.04 -14.25
C LEU A 61 18.76 5.58 -14.32
N ARG A 62 19.07 6.48 -15.27
CA ARG A 62 20.39 7.13 -15.37
C ARG A 62 20.70 8.08 -14.23
N SER A 63 19.68 8.56 -13.51
CA SER A 63 19.89 9.40 -12.33
C SER A 63 20.36 8.60 -11.11
N PHE A 64 20.20 7.27 -11.13
CA PHE A 64 20.60 6.41 -10.02
C PHE A 64 22.06 5.97 -10.14
N ASP A 65 22.79 6.06 -9.03
CA ASP A 65 24.12 5.47 -8.90
C ASP A 65 24.01 4.01 -8.43
N LEU A 66 23.89 3.11 -9.41
CA LEU A 66 23.77 1.67 -9.16
C LEU A 66 25.05 1.04 -8.61
N GLU A 67 26.22 1.65 -8.82
CA GLU A 67 27.46 1.19 -8.20
C GLU A 67 27.47 1.52 -6.71
N GLN A 68 27.03 2.72 -6.35
CA GLN A 68 26.82 3.06 -4.94
C GLN A 68 25.73 2.18 -4.32
N LEU A 69 24.68 1.80 -5.05
CA LEU A 69 23.67 0.84 -4.56
C LEU A 69 24.31 -0.51 -4.20
N LYS A 70 25.21 -1.04 -5.04
CA LYS A 70 25.97 -2.27 -4.74
C LYS A 70 26.85 -2.13 -3.50
N VAL A 71 27.51 -0.98 -3.33
CA VAL A 71 28.31 -0.69 -2.13
C VAL A 71 27.44 -0.71 -0.87
N GLN A 72 26.28 -0.04 -0.90
CA GLN A 72 25.35 -0.04 0.23
C GLN A 72 24.80 -1.45 0.51
N ALA A 73 24.47 -2.21 -0.54
CA ALA A 73 24.05 -3.61 -0.41
C ALA A 73 25.12 -4.50 0.26
N PHE A 74 26.38 -4.36 -0.15
CA PHE A 74 27.50 -5.06 0.48
C PHE A 74 27.62 -4.71 1.97
N HIS A 75 27.44 -3.43 2.33
CA HIS A 75 27.50 -3.02 3.73
C HIS A 75 26.39 -3.62 4.60
N ILE A 76 25.22 -3.87 4.03
CA ILE A 76 24.09 -4.48 4.76
C ILE A 76 24.29 -5.98 5.00
N LYS A 77 24.79 -6.72 4.01
CA LYS A 77 24.91 -8.20 4.09
C LYS A 77 26.31 -8.69 4.42
N GLY A 78 27.35 -7.92 4.15
CA GLY A 78 28.75 -8.38 4.22
C GLY A 78 29.12 -9.41 3.15
N VAL A 79 28.28 -9.56 2.12
CA VAL A 79 28.44 -10.53 1.03
C VAL A 79 28.62 -9.78 -0.29
N SER A 80 29.56 -10.25 -1.12
CA SER A 80 29.85 -9.64 -2.42
C SER A 80 28.63 -9.63 -3.34
N VAL A 81 28.33 -8.46 -3.90
CA VAL A 81 27.24 -8.28 -4.87
C VAL A 81 27.75 -8.62 -6.26
N THR A 82 27.08 -9.57 -6.93
CA THR A 82 27.39 -9.99 -8.30
C THR A 82 26.63 -9.16 -9.34
N GLY A 83 25.49 -8.59 -8.98
CA GLY A 83 24.69 -7.77 -9.89
C GLY A 83 23.52 -7.06 -9.20
N VAL A 84 23.01 -6.04 -9.88
CA VAL A 84 21.72 -5.40 -9.57
C VAL A 84 20.86 -5.42 -10.83
N HIS A 85 19.69 -6.04 -10.76
CA HIS A 85 18.85 -6.33 -11.92
C HIS A 85 17.48 -5.70 -11.73
N LEU A 86 17.10 -4.80 -12.64
CA LEU A 86 15.76 -4.20 -12.61
C LEU A 86 14.71 -5.30 -12.83
N LEU A 87 13.81 -5.45 -11.87
CA LEU A 87 12.72 -6.43 -11.92
C LEU A 87 11.40 -5.79 -12.35
N ALA A 88 11.08 -4.64 -11.77
CA ALA A 88 9.80 -3.97 -12.01
C ALA A 88 9.94 -2.46 -11.84
N VAL A 89 9.05 -1.74 -12.52
CA VAL A 89 8.81 -0.31 -12.30
C VAL A 89 7.32 -0.15 -12.01
N GLY A 90 7.00 0.29 -10.79
CA GLY A 90 5.64 0.64 -10.37
C GLY A 90 5.45 2.15 -10.34
N GLY A 91 4.26 2.62 -9.92
CA GLY A 91 3.96 4.06 -9.86
C GLY A 91 4.85 4.86 -8.90
N GLY A 92 5.34 4.22 -7.82
CA GLY A 92 6.18 4.87 -6.81
C GLY A 92 7.63 4.38 -6.71
N ASN A 93 8.00 3.27 -7.37
CA ASN A 93 9.28 2.60 -7.12
C ASN A 93 9.89 1.90 -8.33
N PHE A 94 11.22 1.95 -8.42
CA PHE A 94 12.02 0.97 -9.16
C PHE A 94 12.39 -0.19 -8.22
N VAL A 95 12.16 -1.42 -8.65
CA VAL A 95 12.42 -2.63 -7.87
C VAL A 95 13.57 -3.39 -8.50
N PHE A 96 14.66 -3.59 -7.77
CA PHE A 96 15.83 -4.33 -8.21
C PHE A 96 16.04 -5.60 -7.40
N LEU A 97 16.46 -6.67 -8.06
CA LEU A 97 17.11 -7.82 -7.45
C LEU A 97 18.57 -7.49 -7.21
N VAL A 98 19.02 -7.58 -5.97
CA VAL A 98 20.44 -7.55 -5.61
C VAL A 98 20.93 -8.98 -5.51
N ALA A 99 21.73 -9.40 -6.49
CA ALA A 99 22.28 -10.74 -6.56
C ALA A 99 23.60 -10.84 -5.78
N LEU A 100 23.75 -11.89 -4.98
CA LEU A 100 24.90 -12.11 -4.11
C LEU A 100 25.66 -13.38 -4.50
N THR A 101 26.95 -13.44 -4.14
CA THR A 101 27.80 -14.62 -4.43
C THR A 101 27.34 -15.90 -3.73
N ASP A 102 26.66 -15.79 -2.58
CA ASP A 102 26.15 -16.92 -1.79
C ASP A 102 24.69 -17.27 -2.11
N LYS A 103 24.08 -16.58 -3.08
CA LYS A 103 22.68 -16.74 -3.51
C LYS A 103 21.63 -16.32 -2.48
N THR A 104 22.01 -15.55 -1.45
CA THR A 104 21.06 -14.95 -0.49
C THR A 104 20.47 -13.63 -1.02
N ASP A 105 20.04 -13.64 -2.29
CA ASP A 105 19.59 -12.48 -3.04
C ASP A 105 18.42 -11.77 -2.34
N PHE A 106 18.35 -10.45 -2.48
CA PHE A 106 17.34 -9.62 -1.82
C PHE A 106 16.86 -8.47 -2.71
N ILE A 107 15.85 -7.73 -2.27
CA ILE A 107 15.21 -6.67 -3.05
C ILE A 107 15.68 -5.30 -2.61
N ALA A 108 15.96 -4.43 -3.57
CA ALA A 108 16.11 -2.99 -3.38
C ALA A 108 14.94 -2.25 -4.05
N ARG A 109 14.17 -1.49 -3.28
CA ARG A 109 13.16 -0.55 -3.79
C ARG A 109 13.71 0.86 -3.74
N LEU A 110 13.87 1.48 -4.90
CA LEU A 110 14.31 2.86 -5.06
C LEU A 110 13.07 3.73 -5.34
N ARG A 111 12.90 4.81 -4.59
CA ARG A 111 11.78 5.73 -4.81
C ARG A 111 11.88 6.39 -6.18
N ILE A 112 10.75 6.51 -6.87
CA ILE A 112 10.62 7.42 -8.01
C ILE A 112 10.50 8.83 -7.43
N PRO A 113 11.38 9.77 -7.80
CA PRO A 113 11.22 11.17 -7.41
C PRO A 113 9.94 11.74 -8.03
N THR A 114 8.85 11.76 -7.25
CA THR A 114 7.57 12.27 -7.73
C THR A 114 7.65 13.77 -7.94
N ALA A 115 7.34 14.22 -9.16
CA ALA A 115 7.38 15.63 -9.51
C ALA A 115 6.45 16.45 -8.60
N GLY A 116 7.02 17.44 -7.91
CA GLY A 116 6.27 18.34 -7.02
C GLY A 116 6.23 17.93 -5.54
N LEU A 117 6.71 16.73 -5.18
CA LEU A 117 6.94 16.39 -3.78
C LEU A 117 8.29 16.91 -3.29
N SER A 118 8.34 17.42 -2.06
CA SER A 118 9.59 17.83 -1.44
C SER A 118 10.42 16.62 -1.02
N ALA A 119 11.74 16.78 -0.89
CA ALA A 119 12.62 15.71 -0.42
C ALA A 119 12.20 15.19 0.96
N GLU A 120 11.70 16.07 1.82
CA GLU A 120 11.18 15.72 3.15
C GLU A 120 9.90 14.87 3.06
N SER A 121 9.05 15.12 2.05
CA SER A 121 7.84 14.32 1.85
C SER A 121 8.18 12.89 1.41
N VAL A 122 9.12 12.75 0.47
CA VAL A 122 9.60 11.44 0.01
C VAL A 122 10.32 10.68 1.13
N SER A 123 11.11 11.36 1.95
CA SER A 123 11.70 10.79 3.17
C SER A 123 10.62 10.32 4.14
N ALA A 124 9.62 11.15 4.44
CA ALA A 124 8.55 10.80 5.36
C ALA A 124 7.71 9.60 4.89
N GLU A 125 7.44 9.48 3.59
CA GLU A 125 6.82 8.31 3.00
C GLU A 125 7.63 7.04 3.19
N LEU A 126 8.95 7.10 2.93
CA LEU A 126 9.84 5.96 3.12
C LEU A 126 9.89 5.53 4.60
N LEU A 127 10.06 6.48 5.51
CA LEU A 127 10.13 6.20 6.94
C LEU A 127 8.81 5.63 7.47
N SER A 128 7.67 6.18 7.01
CA SER A 128 6.33 5.66 7.32
C SER A 128 6.15 4.23 6.83
N GLU A 129 6.60 3.89 5.62
CA GLU A 129 6.51 2.53 5.10
C GLU A 129 7.36 1.56 5.94
N VAL A 130 8.60 1.93 6.27
CA VAL A 130 9.47 1.11 7.12
C VAL A 130 8.83 0.88 8.50
N ALA A 131 8.35 1.95 9.14
CA ALA A 131 7.68 1.85 10.44
C ALA A 131 6.44 0.93 10.38
N THR A 132 5.65 1.07 9.32
CA THR A 132 4.46 0.24 9.11
C THR A 132 4.82 -1.24 8.94
N MET A 133 5.78 -1.57 8.08
CA MET A 133 6.21 -2.96 7.88
C MET A 133 6.77 -3.57 9.16
N GLN A 134 7.55 -2.81 9.94
CA GLN A 134 8.06 -3.27 11.23
C GLN A 134 6.94 -3.47 12.27
N PHE A 135 5.96 -2.57 12.32
CA PHE A 135 4.78 -2.72 13.17
C PHE A 135 4.01 -3.99 12.79
N VAL A 136 3.69 -4.19 11.51
CA VAL A 136 2.95 -5.36 11.02
C VAL A 136 3.69 -6.65 11.37
N ALA A 137 5.00 -6.72 11.10
CA ALA A 137 5.83 -7.88 11.43
C ALA A 137 5.90 -8.17 12.94
N LYS A 138 5.84 -7.13 13.78
CA LYS A 138 5.96 -7.25 15.23
C LYS A 138 4.65 -7.69 15.89
N HIS A 139 3.53 -7.20 15.39
CA HIS A 139 2.24 -7.31 16.09
C HIS A 139 1.30 -8.33 15.44
N THR A 140 1.55 -8.74 14.20
CA THR A 140 0.67 -9.67 13.46
C THR A 140 1.43 -10.87 12.91
N THR A 141 0.70 -11.83 12.37
CA THR A 141 1.23 -12.96 11.59
C THR A 141 1.21 -12.68 10.09
N ILE A 142 0.87 -11.46 9.66
CA ILE A 142 0.87 -11.10 8.25
C ILE A 142 2.30 -11.22 7.74
N PRO A 143 2.57 -12.06 6.72
CA PRO A 143 3.91 -12.20 6.21
C PRO A 143 4.28 -10.94 5.44
N VAL A 144 5.23 -10.17 5.94
CA VAL A 144 5.81 -9.01 5.24
C VAL A 144 7.30 -9.24 5.03
N PRO A 145 7.89 -8.83 3.89
CA PRO A 145 9.32 -8.99 3.68
C PRO A 145 10.13 -8.26 4.76
N ALA A 146 11.10 -8.92 5.39
CA ALA A 146 11.86 -8.28 6.46
C ALA A 146 12.72 -7.13 5.91
N ILE A 147 12.68 -5.98 6.58
CA ILE A 147 13.52 -4.83 6.25
C ILE A 147 14.96 -5.14 6.65
N LEU A 148 15.87 -5.09 5.68
CA LEU A 148 17.31 -5.33 5.86
C LEU A 148 18.06 -4.02 6.13
N GLY A 149 17.58 -2.90 5.58
CA GLY A 149 18.15 -1.57 5.74
C GLY A 149 17.45 -0.57 4.83
N TRP A 150 17.68 0.72 5.03
CA TRP A 150 17.12 1.78 4.20
C TRP A 150 17.94 3.06 4.30
N ASN A 151 17.71 3.98 3.37
CA ASN A 151 18.21 5.35 3.41
C ASN A 151 17.10 6.27 2.89
N ASP A 152 16.72 7.25 3.70
CA ASP A 152 15.64 8.20 3.41
C ASP A 152 16.12 9.45 2.67
N THR A 153 17.41 9.53 2.34
CA THR A 153 18.02 10.63 1.61
C THR A 153 18.34 10.22 0.17
N SER A 154 18.54 11.20 -0.71
CA SER A 154 18.97 10.92 -2.08
C SER A 154 20.42 10.45 -2.18
N GLN A 155 21.27 10.65 -1.17
CA GLN A 155 22.66 10.23 -1.23
C GLN A 155 22.86 8.88 -0.51
N PRO A 156 23.66 7.94 -1.06
CA PRO A 156 24.55 8.11 -2.22
C PRO A 156 23.96 7.67 -3.56
N VAL A 157 22.76 7.10 -3.59
CA VAL A 157 22.22 6.34 -4.74
C VAL A 157 21.49 7.23 -5.76
N GLY A 158 21.23 8.50 -5.44
CA GLY A 158 20.42 9.44 -6.22
C GLY A 158 18.96 9.51 -5.77
N THR A 159 18.47 8.56 -4.96
CA THR A 159 17.10 8.53 -4.45
C THR A 159 17.02 7.73 -3.13
N PRO A 160 16.04 8.01 -2.26
CA PRO A 160 15.75 7.17 -1.10
C PRO A 160 15.44 5.73 -1.50
N TYR A 161 15.83 4.76 -0.65
CA TYR A 161 15.66 3.34 -0.93
C TYR A 161 15.45 2.48 0.31
N ILE A 162 14.81 1.32 0.10
CA ILE A 162 14.65 0.25 1.08
C ILE A 162 15.30 -1.02 0.54
N PHE A 163 16.13 -1.65 1.35
CA PHE A 163 16.57 -3.03 1.16
C PHE A 163 15.72 -3.95 2.04
N MET A 164 15.18 -5.01 1.43
CA MET A 164 14.34 -5.97 2.14
C MET A 164 14.51 -7.37 1.59
N GLU A 165 14.08 -8.37 2.36
CA GLU A 165 14.06 -9.75 1.92
C GLU A 165 13.28 -9.93 0.61
N ARG A 166 13.72 -10.90 -0.18
CA ARG A 166 12.99 -11.33 -1.35
C ARG A 166 11.93 -12.34 -0.93
N ALA A 167 10.66 -11.97 -1.12
CA ALA A 167 9.57 -12.93 -0.96
C ALA A 167 9.57 -13.97 -2.11
N LEU A 168 9.51 -15.25 -1.74
CA LEU A 168 9.53 -16.38 -2.67
C LEU A 168 8.10 -16.90 -2.89
N GLY A 169 7.30 -16.16 -3.67
CA GLY A 169 5.94 -16.53 -4.06
C GLY A 169 5.50 -15.89 -5.36
N VAL A 170 4.43 -16.43 -5.95
CA VAL A 170 3.87 -15.93 -7.20
C VAL A 170 2.75 -14.93 -6.88
N PRO A 171 2.68 -13.77 -7.57
CA PRO A 171 1.57 -12.84 -7.45
C PRO A 171 0.22 -13.55 -7.65
N LEU A 172 -0.71 -13.34 -6.72
CA LEU A 172 -2.02 -13.96 -6.74
C LEU A 172 -2.73 -13.72 -8.07
N ALA A 173 -2.61 -12.52 -8.66
CA ALA A 173 -3.19 -12.17 -9.95
C ALA A 173 -2.86 -13.16 -11.08
N GLN A 174 -1.71 -13.83 -11.02
CA GLN A 174 -1.28 -14.77 -12.06
C GLN A 174 -1.87 -16.17 -11.90
N VAL A 175 -2.06 -16.60 -10.67
CA VAL A 175 -2.48 -17.98 -10.35
C VAL A 175 -3.96 -18.06 -9.97
N SER A 176 -4.58 -16.94 -9.62
CA SER A 176 -5.99 -16.86 -9.29
C SER A 176 -6.92 -17.42 -10.38
N PRO A 177 -6.66 -17.30 -11.70
CA PRO A 177 -7.52 -17.92 -12.71
C PRO A 177 -7.57 -19.46 -12.62
N LEU A 178 -6.58 -20.07 -11.96
CA LEU A 178 -6.46 -21.51 -11.76
C LEU A 178 -7.00 -21.97 -10.40
N PHE A 179 -7.40 -21.04 -9.52
CA PHE A 179 -7.86 -21.37 -8.18
C PHE A 179 -9.20 -22.11 -8.21
N THR A 180 -9.29 -23.16 -7.40
CA THR A 180 -10.56 -23.82 -7.11
C THR A 180 -11.36 -23.00 -6.08
N THR A 181 -12.65 -23.32 -5.92
CA THR A 181 -13.48 -22.77 -4.84
C THR A 181 -12.84 -22.96 -3.46
N GLU A 182 -12.24 -24.13 -3.21
CA GLU A 182 -11.55 -24.41 -1.95
C GLU A 182 -10.26 -23.58 -1.78
N SER A 183 -9.54 -23.33 -2.87
CA SER A 183 -8.34 -22.47 -2.86
C SER A 183 -8.72 -21.04 -2.48
N TRP A 184 -9.77 -20.50 -3.09
CA TRP A 184 -10.32 -19.20 -2.75
C TRP A 184 -10.77 -19.17 -1.29
N ARG A 185 -11.58 -20.13 -0.84
CA ARG A 185 -12.04 -20.20 0.55
C ARG A 185 -10.90 -20.14 1.58
N ARG A 186 -9.77 -20.82 1.33
CA ARG A 186 -8.59 -20.79 2.21
C ARG A 186 -7.90 -19.43 2.21
N LEU A 187 -7.58 -18.92 1.02
CA LEU A 187 -6.95 -17.59 0.86
C LEU A 187 -7.78 -16.51 1.56
N THR A 188 -9.08 -16.55 1.31
CA THR A 188 -10.08 -15.66 1.88
C THR A 188 -10.13 -15.72 3.40
N ALA A 189 -10.09 -16.90 4.00
CA ALA A 189 -10.03 -17.04 5.45
C ALA A 189 -8.71 -16.47 6.02
N GLU A 190 -7.59 -16.70 5.34
CA GLU A 190 -6.28 -16.17 5.75
C GLU A 190 -6.24 -14.63 5.71
N VAL A 191 -6.78 -14.02 4.65
CA VAL A 191 -6.92 -12.55 4.56
C VAL A 191 -7.85 -12.02 5.66
N ALA A 192 -8.94 -12.73 5.96
CA ALA A 192 -9.84 -12.33 7.04
C ALA A 192 -9.16 -12.33 8.41
N ASP A 193 -8.32 -13.34 8.67
CA ASP A 193 -7.53 -13.42 9.89
C ASP A 193 -6.46 -12.33 9.95
N PHE A 194 -5.89 -11.91 8.82
CA PHE A 194 -4.96 -10.78 8.75
C PHE A 194 -5.62 -9.44 9.06
N GLU A 195 -6.76 -9.16 8.44
CA GLU A 195 -7.53 -7.94 8.75
C GLU A 195 -7.97 -7.91 10.21
N GLN A 196 -8.39 -9.07 10.75
CA GLN A 196 -8.74 -9.17 12.16
C GLN A 196 -7.57 -8.77 13.08
N GLN A 197 -6.36 -9.25 12.78
CA GLN A 197 -5.19 -8.87 13.56
C GLN A 197 -4.92 -7.38 13.51
N LEU A 198 -5.05 -6.73 12.35
CA LEU A 198 -4.95 -5.26 12.25
C LEU A 198 -6.03 -4.56 13.10
N VAL A 199 -7.25 -5.11 13.16
CA VAL A 199 -8.35 -4.64 13.99
C VAL A 199 -8.09 -4.85 15.50
N ASP A 200 -7.31 -5.84 15.88
CA ASP A 200 -6.97 -6.11 17.28
C ASP A 200 -5.87 -5.18 17.84
N HIS A 201 -5.29 -4.32 17.00
CA HIS A 201 -4.33 -3.29 17.39
C HIS A 201 -4.92 -1.88 17.30
N PRO A 202 -5.65 -1.41 18.33
CA PRO A 202 -6.16 -0.04 18.35
C PRO A 202 -5.04 0.98 18.47
N LEU A 203 -5.19 2.07 17.72
CA LEU A 203 -4.24 3.18 17.70
C LEU A 203 -4.90 4.48 18.18
N GLU A 204 -4.09 5.44 18.63
CA GLU A 204 -4.58 6.63 19.34
C GLU A 204 -5.06 7.78 18.43
N ALA A 205 -4.69 7.76 17.15
CA ALA A 205 -5.04 8.82 16.20
C ALA A 205 -5.04 8.31 14.74
N ILE A 206 -5.57 9.13 13.84
CA ILE A 206 -5.47 9.02 12.40
C ILE A 206 -4.21 9.76 11.94
N GLY A 207 -3.43 9.13 11.08
CA GLY A 207 -2.12 9.59 10.67
C GLY A 207 -1.28 8.44 10.12
N VAL A 208 0.04 8.60 10.10
CA VAL A 208 0.95 7.52 9.68
C VAL A 208 1.73 6.98 10.86
N LEU A 209 2.17 5.72 10.77
CA LEU A 209 3.03 5.14 11.79
C LEU A 209 4.43 5.73 11.68
N THR A 210 5.04 5.98 12.85
CA THR A 210 6.38 6.58 12.95
C THR A 210 7.41 5.66 13.57
N ASP A 211 6.96 4.57 14.16
CA ASP A 211 7.78 3.49 14.71
C ASP A 211 7.04 2.15 14.65
N ALA A 212 7.72 1.09 15.07
CA ALA A 212 7.20 -0.27 15.14
C ALA A 212 6.26 -0.51 16.34
N ASP A 213 6.11 0.44 17.26
CA ASP A 213 5.30 0.32 18.48
C ASP A 213 3.89 0.89 18.30
N GLY A 214 3.63 1.56 17.18
CA GLY A 214 2.32 2.11 16.84
C GLY A 214 2.18 3.60 17.17
N THR A 215 3.29 4.33 17.31
CA THR A 215 3.21 5.80 17.50
C THR A 215 2.69 6.45 16.22
N VAL A 216 1.58 7.17 16.32
CA VAL A 216 0.92 7.82 15.18
C VAL A 216 1.38 9.26 15.03
N GLY A 217 2.07 9.53 13.93
CA GLY A 217 2.47 10.87 13.50
C GLY A 217 1.42 11.56 12.61
N PRO A 218 1.68 12.81 12.19
CA PRO A 218 0.82 13.53 11.27
C PRO A 218 0.69 12.80 9.92
N PRO A 219 -0.47 12.91 9.25
CA PRO A 219 -0.69 12.25 7.97
C PRO A 219 0.15 12.82 6.83
N LEU A 220 0.40 11.97 5.83
CA LEU A 220 1.01 12.37 4.56
C LEU A 220 -0.07 12.97 3.64
N HIS A 221 -0.05 14.30 3.53
CA HIS A 221 -1.13 15.09 2.92
C HIS A 221 -1.46 14.75 1.46
N HIS A 222 -0.49 14.29 0.66
CA HIS A 222 -0.69 13.97 -0.75
C HIS A 222 -1.47 12.67 -0.96
N TYR A 223 -1.34 11.67 -0.07
CA TYR A 223 -2.15 10.45 -0.13
C TYR A 223 -3.58 10.67 0.38
N MET A 224 -3.76 11.55 1.36
CA MET A 224 -5.03 11.67 2.09
C MET A 224 -5.93 12.84 1.64
N LEU A 225 -5.50 13.63 0.64
CA LEU A 225 -6.17 14.88 0.21
C LEU A 225 -6.35 15.89 1.34
N LEU A 226 -5.39 15.92 2.25
CA LEU A 226 -5.44 16.83 3.38
C LEU A 226 -4.78 18.17 3.03
N PRO A 227 -5.13 19.25 3.74
CA PRO A 227 -4.36 20.48 3.72
C PRO A 227 -2.92 20.21 4.18
N PRO A 228 -1.92 20.90 3.61
CA PRO A 228 -0.53 20.79 4.06
C PRO A 228 -0.40 21.05 5.57
N ASN A 229 0.51 20.33 6.23
CA ASN A 229 0.76 20.45 7.68
C ASN A 229 -0.44 20.12 8.59
N SER A 230 -1.40 19.32 8.10
CA SER A 230 -2.48 18.80 8.95
C SER A 230 -1.90 18.04 10.15
N PRO A 231 -2.45 18.23 11.38
CA PRO A 231 -2.03 17.45 12.53
C PRO A 231 -2.51 16.00 12.41
N ARG A 232 -2.03 15.12 13.29
CA ARG A 232 -2.72 13.85 13.54
C ARG A 232 -4.13 14.13 14.07
N PHE A 233 -5.10 13.30 13.74
CA PHE A 233 -6.48 13.51 14.16
C PHE A 233 -6.90 12.49 15.20
N THR A 234 -7.35 12.94 16.36
CA THR A 234 -8.00 12.08 17.36
C THR A 234 -9.52 12.08 17.19
N SER A 235 -10.02 12.64 16.07
CA SER A 235 -11.44 12.60 15.73
C SER A 235 -11.68 12.30 14.26
N SER A 236 -12.53 11.31 14.01
CA SER A 236 -13.05 10.96 12.68
C SER A 236 -13.73 12.16 12.00
N ARG A 237 -14.46 12.97 12.77
CA ARG A 237 -15.13 14.18 12.27
C ARG A 237 -14.11 15.21 11.80
N ASP A 238 -13.11 15.52 12.62
CA ASP A 238 -12.12 16.54 12.27
C ASP A 238 -11.25 16.09 11.08
N TYR A 239 -10.91 14.81 11.01
CA TYR A 239 -10.26 14.22 9.84
C TYR A 239 -11.10 14.38 8.57
N LEU A 240 -12.38 14.00 8.59
CA LEU A 240 -13.29 14.16 7.46
C LEU A 240 -13.40 15.63 7.03
N MET A 241 -13.58 16.53 7.99
CA MET A 241 -13.67 17.96 7.72
C MET A 241 -12.37 18.51 7.12
N ALA A 242 -11.21 18.01 7.56
CA ALA A 242 -9.93 18.38 6.96
C ALA A 242 -9.80 17.85 5.53
N ARG A 243 -10.17 16.58 5.26
CA ARG A 243 -10.16 16.02 3.88
C ARG A 243 -11.08 16.80 2.95
N LEU A 244 -12.27 17.15 3.43
CA LEU A 244 -13.22 17.98 2.69
C LEU A 244 -12.62 19.34 2.31
N ARG A 245 -12.00 20.03 3.28
CA ARG A 245 -11.31 21.31 3.02
C ARG A 245 -10.15 21.13 2.04
N GLY A 246 -9.31 20.14 2.24
CA GLY A 246 -8.16 19.88 1.35
C GLY A 246 -8.59 19.52 -0.07
N ALA A 247 -9.71 18.83 -0.25
CA ALA A 247 -10.29 18.57 -1.55
C ALA A 247 -10.90 19.84 -2.17
N GLN A 248 -11.65 20.63 -1.40
CA GLN A 248 -12.22 21.92 -1.84
C GLN A 248 -11.16 22.95 -2.22
N GLU A 249 -9.98 22.94 -1.60
CA GLU A 249 -8.87 23.83 -1.96
C GLU A 249 -8.25 23.48 -3.32
N ARG A 250 -8.25 22.18 -3.70
CA ARG A 250 -7.65 21.68 -4.94
C ARG A 250 -8.59 21.74 -6.14
N ILE A 251 -9.90 21.60 -5.92
CA ILE A 251 -10.91 21.59 -7.01
C ILE A 251 -10.92 22.87 -7.87
N PRO A 252 -10.80 24.10 -7.31
CA PRO A 252 -10.86 25.32 -8.10
C PRO A 252 -9.71 25.46 -9.10
N ASP A 253 -8.55 24.87 -8.82
CA ASP A 253 -7.40 24.85 -9.71
C ASP A 253 -7.51 23.66 -10.68
N PRO A 254 -7.74 23.90 -11.99
CA PRO A 254 -7.88 22.82 -12.96
C PRO A 254 -6.65 21.92 -13.06
N VAL A 255 -5.45 22.45 -12.81
CA VAL A 255 -4.19 21.69 -12.87
C VAL A 255 -4.06 20.80 -11.64
N GLU A 256 -4.33 21.30 -10.44
CA GLU A 256 -4.29 20.49 -9.22
C GLU A 256 -5.43 19.47 -9.17
N TRP A 257 -6.60 19.79 -9.69
CA TRP A 257 -7.67 18.82 -9.92
C TRP A 257 -7.23 17.70 -10.86
N GLN A 258 -6.59 18.04 -11.99
CA GLN A 258 -6.08 17.04 -12.94
C GLN A 258 -4.98 16.17 -12.33
N LYS A 259 -4.04 16.75 -11.56
CA LYS A 259 -3.01 15.97 -10.85
C LYS A 259 -3.61 15.05 -9.80
N THR A 260 -4.56 15.55 -9.02
CA THR A 260 -5.29 14.75 -8.02
C THR A 260 -6.02 13.60 -8.70
N ARG A 261 -6.71 13.88 -9.81
CA ARG A 261 -7.39 12.87 -10.63
C ARG A 261 -6.43 11.86 -11.23
N ALA A 262 -5.24 12.29 -11.67
CA ALA A 262 -4.21 11.42 -12.23
C ALA A 262 -3.71 10.39 -11.20
N LEU A 263 -3.42 10.84 -9.96
CA LEU A 263 -3.00 9.98 -8.85
C LEU A 263 -4.01 8.84 -8.57
N TYR A 264 -5.31 9.08 -8.75
CA TYR A 264 -6.34 8.04 -8.57
C TYR A 264 -6.64 7.23 -9.84
N SER A 265 -6.26 7.74 -11.02
CA SER A 265 -6.49 7.07 -12.30
C SER A 265 -5.44 6.02 -12.64
N GLU A 266 -4.20 6.20 -12.15
CA GLU A 266 -3.07 5.31 -12.47
C GLU A 266 -3.20 3.92 -11.82
N ASP A 267 -3.77 3.82 -10.60
CA ASP A 267 -4.03 2.52 -9.94
C ASP A 267 -5.22 1.74 -10.54
N SER A 268 -6.08 2.41 -11.30
CA SER A 268 -7.38 1.83 -11.69
C SER A 268 -7.42 1.21 -13.08
N GLY A 269 -6.40 1.45 -13.93
CA GLY A 269 -6.46 1.09 -15.36
C GLY A 269 -7.73 1.61 -16.07
N GLY A 270 -8.37 2.64 -15.52
CA GLY A 270 -9.78 2.93 -15.72
C GLY A 270 -10.04 3.92 -16.85
N ASN A 271 -11.02 3.60 -17.69
CA ASN A 271 -11.53 4.47 -18.74
C ASN A 271 -12.13 5.75 -18.13
N ASP A 272 -11.83 6.92 -18.72
CA ASP A 272 -12.16 8.27 -18.23
C ASP A 272 -13.66 8.49 -17.88
N ALA A 273 -14.53 7.63 -18.44
CA ALA A 273 -15.98 7.67 -18.31
C ALA A 273 -16.54 7.20 -16.95
N ASN A 274 -15.75 6.52 -16.11
CA ASN A 274 -16.21 6.01 -14.80
C ASN A 274 -15.93 6.94 -13.61
N PHE A 275 -15.28 8.08 -13.85
CA PHE A 275 -14.91 9.02 -12.79
C PHE A 275 -15.86 10.22 -12.72
N LEU A 276 -16.19 10.65 -11.49
CA LEU A 276 -16.97 11.86 -11.26
C LEU A 276 -16.32 13.06 -11.94
N THR A 277 -17.13 13.86 -12.63
CA THR A 277 -16.71 15.19 -13.10
C THR A 277 -16.33 16.06 -11.90
N ARG A 278 -15.57 17.13 -12.16
CA ARG A 278 -15.17 18.08 -11.12
C ARG A 278 -16.38 18.61 -10.32
N ASP A 279 -17.46 18.93 -11.01
CA ASP A 279 -18.67 19.49 -10.40
C ASP A 279 -19.46 18.41 -9.65
N GLU A 280 -19.51 17.17 -10.15
CA GLU A 280 -20.11 16.04 -9.42
C GLU A 280 -19.33 15.69 -8.15
N PHE A 281 -18.00 15.72 -8.22
CA PHE A 281 -17.14 15.51 -7.07
C PHE A 281 -17.29 16.64 -6.05
N TYR A 282 -17.34 17.90 -6.50
CA TYR A 282 -17.62 19.04 -5.62
C TYR A 282 -18.98 18.88 -4.91
N ASN A 283 -20.04 18.52 -5.65
CA ASN A 283 -21.37 18.27 -5.10
C ASN A 283 -21.38 17.09 -4.12
N TYR A 284 -20.59 16.05 -4.38
CA TYR A 284 -20.40 14.93 -3.46
C TYR A 284 -19.75 15.40 -2.14
N LEU A 285 -18.70 16.22 -2.20
CA LEU A 285 -18.05 16.75 -1.01
C LEU A 285 -18.98 17.65 -0.19
N GLU A 286 -19.80 18.49 -0.82
CA GLU A 286 -20.80 19.31 -0.12
C GLU A 286 -21.82 18.45 0.66
N ARG A 287 -22.29 17.34 0.07
CA ARG A 287 -23.18 16.39 0.76
C ARG A 287 -22.47 15.71 1.94
N LEU A 288 -21.21 15.29 1.74
CA LEU A 288 -20.40 14.68 2.80
C LEU A 288 -20.10 15.68 3.93
N HIS A 289 -19.91 16.96 3.62
CA HIS A 289 -19.75 18.04 4.60
C HIS A 289 -21.01 18.26 5.44
N ALA A 290 -22.18 18.33 4.80
CA ALA A 290 -23.46 18.43 5.50
C ALA A 290 -23.72 17.22 6.43
N HIS A 291 -23.26 16.02 6.05
CA HIS A 291 -23.33 14.86 6.91
C HIS A 291 -22.31 14.92 8.06
N ALA A 292 -21.04 15.23 7.80
CA ALA A 292 -19.99 15.30 8.80
C ALA A 292 -20.25 16.34 9.90
N THR A 293 -20.95 17.42 9.57
CA THR A 293 -21.35 18.46 10.54
C THR A 293 -22.44 18.00 11.51
N THR A 294 -23.22 16.97 11.16
CA THR A 294 -24.31 16.43 11.98
C THR A 294 -23.98 15.10 12.66
N MET A 295 -22.84 14.49 12.32
CA MET A 295 -22.33 13.30 13.00
C MET A 295 -22.07 13.56 14.48
N LYS A 296 -22.70 12.76 15.35
CA LYS A 296 -22.29 12.64 16.75
C LYS A 296 -20.90 12.01 16.81
N SER A 297 -20.15 12.25 17.89
CA SER A 297 -18.85 11.60 18.11
C SER A 297 -19.03 10.09 18.08
N ILE A 298 -18.53 9.44 17.04
CA ILE A 298 -18.41 7.99 16.97
C ILE A 298 -17.33 7.59 18.00
N PRO A 299 -17.47 6.47 18.72
CA PRO A 299 -16.36 5.92 19.48
C PRO A 299 -15.14 5.82 18.55
N GLU A 300 -14.09 6.54 18.91
CA GLU A 300 -12.93 6.75 18.04
C GLU A 300 -12.09 5.46 18.01
N LEU A 301 -12.35 4.62 17.02
CA LEU A 301 -11.60 3.41 16.74
C LEU A 301 -10.72 3.67 15.53
N PHE A 302 -9.41 3.73 15.75
CA PHE A 302 -8.43 3.93 14.68
C PHE A 302 -7.65 2.64 14.46
N ARG A 303 -7.54 2.22 13.20
CA ARG A 303 -6.86 0.99 12.78
C ARG A 303 -5.92 1.27 11.63
N LEU A 304 -4.79 0.58 11.63
CA LEU A 304 -3.92 0.54 10.47
C LEU A 304 -4.67 -0.13 9.32
N ALA A 305 -4.60 0.46 8.13
CA ALA A 305 -5.10 -0.14 6.91
C ALA A 305 -3.98 -0.13 5.87
N HIS A 306 -3.82 -1.28 5.19
CA HIS A 306 -2.95 -1.37 4.03
C HIS A 306 -3.57 -0.58 2.89
N ASN A 307 -2.90 0.39 2.28
CA ASN A 307 -3.57 1.33 1.36
C ASN A 307 -3.98 0.71 0.02
N ASP A 308 -3.29 -0.35 -0.42
CA ASP A 308 -3.47 -0.92 -1.76
C ASP A 308 -3.63 -2.45 -1.73
N TRP A 309 -4.75 -2.92 -1.16
CA TRP A 309 -5.10 -4.35 -1.12
C TRP A 309 -5.60 -4.82 -2.48
N HIS A 310 -4.72 -5.38 -3.31
CA HIS A 310 -5.09 -6.02 -4.58
C HIS A 310 -4.21 -7.24 -4.88
N SER A 311 -4.60 -8.01 -5.90
CA SER A 311 -4.03 -9.33 -6.20
C SER A 311 -2.56 -9.32 -6.69
N LEU A 312 -1.97 -8.16 -7.01
CA LEU A 312 -0.53 -8.08 -7.32
C LEU A 312 0.31 -7.86 -6.05
N ASN A 313 -0.29 -7.32 -4.98
CA ASN A 313 0.37 -7.07 -3.70
C ASN A 313 0.28 -8.27 -2.73
N VAL A 314 -0.37 -9.37 -3.15
CA VAL A 314 -0.43 -10.63 -2.40
C VAL A 314 0.34 -11.69 -3.16
N LEU A 315 1.36 -12.26 -2.53
CA LEU A 315 2.13 -13.38 -3.05
C LEU A 315 1.70 -14.68 -2.38
N VAL A 316 1.40 -15.69 -3.18
CA VAL A 316 1.03 -17.04 -2.72
C VAL A 316 2.11 -18.05 -3.10
N ARG A 317 2.13 -19.21 -2.43
CA ARG A 317 3.14 -20.24 -2.70
C ARG A 317 3.05 -20.79 -4.12
N SER A 318 1.86 -21.19 -4.57
CA SER A 318 1.61 -21.64 -5.96
C SER A 318 0.12 -21.63 -6.31
N ALA A 319 -0.25 -22.14 -7.50
CA ALA A 319 -1.65 -22.34 -7.89
C ALA A 319 -2.34 -23.44 -7.06
N GLU A 320 -1.57 -24.46 -6.65
CA GLU A 320 -2.04 -25.62 -5.88
C GLU A 320 -2.02 -25.37 -4.36
N ASP A 321 -1.13 -24.51 -3.89
CA ASP A 321 -1.03 -24.08 -2.49
C ASP A 321 -1.26 -22.55 -2.39
N PRO A 322 -2.49 -22.11 -2.06
CA PRO A 322 -2.85 -20.70 -1.99
C PRO A 322 -2.35 -19.99 -0.72
N THR A 323 -1.51 -20.65 0.11
CA THR A 323 -0.95 -20.04 1.31
C THR A 323 -0.25 -18.73 0.98
N ILE A 324 -0.61 -17.65 1.68
CA ILE A 324 0.03 -16.34 1.51
C ILE A 324 1.43 -16.39 2.10
N VAL A 325 2.43 -16.03 1.29
CA VAL A 325 3.84 -16.01 1.70
C VAL A 325 4.41 -14.60 1.81
N ALA A 326 3.72 -13.60 1.25
CA ALA A 326 3.99 -12.19 1.50
C ALA A 326 2.81 -11.29 1.12
N VAL A 327 2.59 -10.25 1.90
CA VAL A 327 1.81 -9.05 1.55
C VAL A 327 2.81 -7.90 1.40
N ILE A 328 2.87 -7.33 0.20
CA ILE A 328 3.86 -6.33 -0.21
C ILE A 328 3.20 -4.98 -0.49
N ASP A 329 4.04 -3.96 -0.66
CA ASP A 329 3.64 -2.58 -0.96
C ASP A 329 2.80 -1.88 0.12
N TRP A 330 3.40 -1.76 1.30
CA TRP A 330 2.83 -1.00 2.41
C TRP A 330 3.00 0.53 2.25
N GLN A 331 3.49 1.02 1.10
CA GLN A 331 3.61 2.44 0.83
C GLN A 331 2.23 3.11 0.91
N GLY A 332 2.15 4.29 1.55
CA GLY A 332 0.89 5.03 1.72
C GLY A 332 -0.07 4.42 2.75
N SER A 333 0.24 3.26 3.35
CA SER A 333 -0.52 2.69 4.45
C SER A 333 -0.57 3.64 5.64
N HIS A 334 -1.72 3.72 6.28
CA HIS A 334 -1.97 4.72 7.32
C HIS A 334 -3.08 4.28 8.26
N VAL A 335 -3.14 4.95 9.40
CA VAL A 335 -4.17 4.75 10.40
C VAL A 335 -5.42 5.51 9.99
N ARG A 336 -6.55 4.84 9.95
CA ARG A 336 -7.84 5.36 9.48
C ARG A 336 -8.93 5.17 10.53
N PRO A 337 -10.02 5.94 10.48
CA PRO A 337 -11.25 5.59 11.19
C PRO A 337 -11.70 4.16 10.85
N PHE A 338 -12.25 3.45 11.82
CA PHE A 338 -12.69 2.07 11.63
C PHE A 338 -13.74 1.92 10.52
N TRP A 339 -14.66 2.88 10.37
CA TRP A 339 -15.64 2.86 9.27
C TRP A 339 -14.99 2.97 7.87
N ASP A 340 -13.85 3.66 7.76
CA ASP A 340 -13.09 3.84 6.51
C ASP A 340 -12.28 2.56 6.20
N HIS A 341 -11.71 1.95 7.24
CA HIS A 341 -11.07 0.63 7.15
C HIS A 341 -12.07 -0.45 6.70
N LEU A 342 -13.27 -0.48 7.29
CA LEU A 342 -14.33 -1.40 6.85
C LEU A 342 -14.71 -1.18 5.39
N TYR A 343 -14.93 0.08 4.97
CA TYR A 343 -15.21 0.41 3.58
C TYR A 343 -14.14 -0.15 2.63
N GLN A 344 -12.87 -0.05 3.01
CA GLN A 344 -11.77 -0.64 2.26
C GLN A 344 -11.85 -2.16 2.19
N CYS A 345 -12.14 -2.86 3.29
CA CYS A 345 -12.34 -4.31 3.24
C CYS A 345 -13.46 -4.68 2.25
N PHE A 346 -14.55 -3.89 2.18
CA PHE A 346 -15.68 -4.14 1.28
C PHE A 346 -15.41 -3.80 -0.18
N MET A 347 -14.61 -2.76 -0.43
CA MET A 347 -14.36 -2.23 -1.76
C MET A 347 -12.97 -2.59 -2.29
N SER A 348 -12.21 -3.43 -1.60
CA SER A 348 -10.86 -3.81 -2.05
C SER A 348 -10.93 -4.46 -3.44
N PRO A 349 -10.08 -4.03 -4.39
CA PRO A 349 -9.97 -4.64 -5.71
C PRO A 349 -9.67 -6.15 -5.68
N LEU A 350 -9.11 -6.65 -4.58
CA LEU A 350 -8.93 -8.09 -4.35
C LEU A 350 -10.26 -8.87 -4.43
N PHE A 351 -11.37 -8.21 -4.06
CA PHE A 351 -12.71 -8.80 -3.98
C PHE A 351 -13.65 -8.29 -5.09
N GLN A 352 -13.20 -7.36 -5.93
CA GLN A 352 -14.02 -6.77 -7.00
C GLN A 352 -13.99 -7.61 -8.29
N ARG A 353 -15.15 -7.67 -8.95
CA ARG A 353 -15.43 -8.51 -10.12
C ARG A 353 -14.86 -7.96 -11.44
N ASP A 354 -14.59 -6.67 -11.50
CA ASP A 354 -14.43 -5.93 -12.77
C ASP A 354 -12.97 -5.61 -13.15
N ASN A 355 -12.01 -5.73 -12.22
CA ASN A 355 -10.61 -5.37 -12.49
C ASN A 355 -9.71 -6.56 -12.85
N TYR A 356 -10.18 -7.80 -12.66
CA TYR A 356 -9.44 -9.01 -13.01
C TYR A 356 -10.42 -10.05 -13.55
N ASP A 357 -10.02 -10.84 -14.56
CA ASP A 357 -10.80 -11.92 -15.19
C ASP A 357 -11.19 -13.08 -14.22
N VAL A 358 -11.03 -12.88 -12.91
CA VAL A 358 -11.23 -13.89 -11.89
C VAL A 358 -12.10 -13.32 -10.78
N ALA A 359 -13.41 -13.54 -10.90
CA ALA A 359 -14.36 -13.26 -9.84
C ALA A 359 -14.20 -14.29 -8.72
N ILE A 360 -14.11 -13.85 -7.46
CA ILE A 360 -14.50 -14.71 -6.34
C ILE A 360 -16.00 -14.98 -6.51
N PRO A 361 -16.44 -16.25 -6.53
CA PRO A 361 -17.86 -16.56 -6.63
C PRO A 361 -18.65 -15.84 -5.52
N GLU A 362 -19.82 -15.31 -5.85
CA GLU A 362 -20.67 -14.54 -4.92
C GLU A 362 -20.95 -15.30 -3.60
N GLU A 363 -21.03 -16.63 -3.68
CA GLU A 363 -21.17 -17.52 -2.52
C GLU A 363 -19.91 -17.54 -1.63
N GLU A 364 -18.71 -17.51 -2.21
CA GLU A 364 -17.45 -17.47 -1.47
C GLU A 364 -17.15 -16.08 -0.93
N LEU A 365 -17.53 -15.01 -1.65
CA LEU A 365 -17.58 -13.67 -1.07
C LEU A 365 -18.53 -13.65 0.14
N SER A 366 -19.71 -14.25 0.03
CA SER A 366 -20.64 -14.34 1.16
C SER A 366 -20.04 -15.11 2.35
N LYS A 367 -19.27 -16.18 2.11
CA LYS A 367 -18.55 -16.93 3.17
C LYS A 367 -17.36 -16.16 3.74
N LEU A 368 -16.60 -15.44 2.91
CA LEU A 368 -15.58 -14.46 3.34
C LEU A 368 -16.17 -13.49 4.34
N TRP A 369 -17.31 -12.91 3.95
CA TRP A 369 -18.01 -11.93 4.76
C TRP A 369 -18.49 -12.53 6.07
N ILE A 370 -18.98 -13.77 6.07
CA ILE A 370 -19.33 -14.50 7.29
C ILE A 370 -18.09 -14.77 8.15
N SER A 371 -16.94 -15.09 7.55
CA SER A 371 -15.68 -15.34 8.28
C SER A 371 -15.12 -14.07 8.92
N LEU A 372 -14.98 -12.98 8.15
CA LEU A 372 -14.63 -11.64 8.65
C LEU A 372 -15.61 -11.20 9.74
N ARG A 373 -16.92 -11.42 9.54
CA ARG A 373 -17.97 -11.14 10.53
C ARG A 373 -17.80 -11.92 11.82
N ASN A 374 -17.42 -13.20 11.76
CA ASN A 374 -17.31 -14.06 12.94
C ASN A 374 -16.01 -13.82 13.72
N ASN A 375 -14.96 -13.36 13.04
CA ASN A 375 -13.67 -13.08 13.66
C ASN A 375 -13.59 -11.63 14.17
N MET A 376 -14.39 -10.70 13.63
CA MET A 376 -14.53 -9.36 14.17
C MET A 376 -15.26 -9.33 15.52
N PRO A 377 -14.82 -8.48 16.47
CA PRO A 377 -15.31 -8.51 17.85
C PRO A 377 -16.74 -7.98 18.03
N PHE A 378 -17.54 -7.86 16.96
CA PHE A 378 -18.83 -7.17 16.97
C PHE A 378 -20.03 -8.07 16.57
N PRO A 379 -21.19 -8.00 17.28
CA PRO A 379 -22.34 -8.89 17.06
C PRO A 379 -23.05 -8.79 15.69
N GLU A 380 -23.75 -9.87 15.29
CA GLU A 380 -24.52 -10.07 14.03
C GLU A 380 -25.47 -8.94 13.60
N SER A 381 -25.82 -8.02 14.50
CA SER A 381 -26.84 -6.99 14.29
C SER A 381 -26.28 -5.65 13.79
N TRP A 382 -24.96 -5.54 13.60
CA TRP A 382 -24.34 -4.25 13.34
C TRP A 382 -24.43 -3.76 11.87
N PHE A 383 -24.57 -4.61 10.83
CA PHE A 383 -24.33 -4.11 9.46
C PHE A 383 -25.08 -4.72 8.26
N TRP A 384 -25.81 -5.84 8.37
CA TRP A 384 -25.71 -6.79 7.25
C TRP A 384 -26.80 -6.78 6.16
N VAL A 385 -28.04 -6.34 6.40
CA VAL A 385 -29.11 -6.50 5.37
C VAL A 385 -29.22 -5.32 4.40
N ASP A 386 -28.80 -4.12 4.78
CA ASP A 386 -28.95 -2.91 3.95
C ASP A 386 -27.67 -2.52 3.20
N ALA A 387 -26.47 -2.80 3.76
CA ALA A 387 -25.20 -2.53 3.10
C ALA A 387 -25.04 -3.33 1.78
N LEU A 388 -25.45 -4.60 1.78
CA LEU A 388 -25.48 -5.44 0.58
C LEU A 388 -26.52 -5.00 -0.46
N ARG A 389 -27.61 -4.33 -0.05
CA ARG A 389 -28.60 -3.76 -0.98
C ARG A 389 -28.14 -2.45 -1.61
N LEU A 390 -27.27 -1.72 -0.92
CA LEU A 390 -26.72 -0.42 -1.34
C LEU A 390 -25.55 -0.54 -2.32
N ILE A 391 -24.90 -1.71 -2.41
CA ILE A 391 -23.87 -2.02 -3.42
C ILE A 391 -24.39 -1.84 -4.85
N ASN A 392 -25.72 -1.81 -5.06
CA ASN A 392 -26.33 -1.62 -6.37
C ASN A 392 -26.77 -0.18 -6.70
N SER A 393 -26.50 0.85 -5.88
CA SER A 393 -26.95 2.22 -6.27
C SER A 393 -26.22 3.44 -5.72
N ASP A 394 -25.57 3.42 -4.55
CA ASP A 394 -24.87 4.62 -4.05
C ASP A 394 -23.88 4.35 -2.88
N PRO A 395 -22.56 4.54 -3.09
CA PRO A 395 -21.54 4.47 -2.02
C PRO A 395 -21.77 5.45 -0.85
N PHE A 396 -22.48 6.56 -1.08
CA PHE A 396 -22.79 7.58 -0.08
C PHE A 396 -23.77 7.08 0.99
N GLU A 397 -24.86 6.43 0.57
CA GLU A 397 -25.85 5.88 1.50
C GLU A 397 -25.29 4.66 2.27
N LEU A 398 -24.32 3.94 1.70
CA LEU A 398 -23.57 2.87 2.36
C LEU A 398 -22.76 3.38 3.55
N THR A 399 -21.98 4.45 3.34
CA THR A 399 -21.14 5.07 4.36
C THR A 399 -22.00 5.71 5.46
N LYS A 400 -23.04 6.44 5.06
CA LYS A 400 -24.00 7.09 5.98
C LYS A 400 -24.75 6.08 6.85
N THR A 401 -25.29 5.02 6.24
CA THR A 401 -26.05 3.97 6.96
C THR A 401 -25.17 3.19 7.93
N ALA A 402 -23.92 2.89 7.54
CA ALA A 402 -22.96 2.22 8.42
C ALA A 402 -22.63 3.07 9.66
N VAL A 403 -22.38 4.37 9.46
CA VAL A 403 -22.06 5.31 10.54
C VAL A 403 -23.25 5.53 11.50
N GLU A 404 -24.45 5.77 10.98
CA GLU A 404 -25.65 6.04 11.80
C GLU A 404 -26.04 4.83 12.68
N LYS A 405 -25.83 3.61 12.18
CA LYS A 405 -26.16 2.37 12.92
C LYS A 405 -25.16 2.04 14.02
N VAL A 406 -23.86 2.28 13.80
CA VAL A 406 -22.82 2.15 14.84
C VAL A 406 -23.10 3.10 16.00
N LEU A 407 -23.46 4.35 15.68
CA LEU A 407 -23.77 5.39 16.67
C LEU A 407 -24.98 5.04 17.55
N ALA A 408 -26.10 4.65 16.94
CA ALA A 408 -27.34 4.39 17.68
C ALA A 408 -27.23 3.23 18.68
N LYS A 409 -26.37 2.23 18.40
CA LYS A 409 -26.24 1.04 19.24
C LYS A 409 -25.25 1.22 20.39
N TYR A 410 -24.13 1.91 20.17
CA TYR A 410 -23.23 2.30 21.26
C TYR A 410 -23.96 3.11 22.34
N GLU A 411 -24.84 4.03 21.92
CA GLU A 411 -25.70 4.82 22.82
C GLU A 411 -26.66 3.94 23.65
N SER A 412 -27.06 2.77 23.14
CA SER A 412 -27.97 1.84 23.84
C SER A 412 -27.29 0.85 24.78
N GLU A 413 -26.00 0.55 24.56
CA GLU A 413 -25.24 -0.44 25.36
C GLU A 413 -24.42 0.22 26.48
N ASN A 414 -24.26 1.55 26.45
CA ASN A 414 -23.52 2.33 27.46
C ASN A 414 -24.42 3.34 28.21
N GLN A 415 -25.74 3.16 28.14
CA GLN A 415 -26.73 3.67 29.11
C GLN A 415 -27.07 2.58 30.11
#